data_AF-A0A3S0GIB5-F1
#
_entry.id   AF-A0A3S0GIB5-F1
#
_cell.length_a   1.000
_cell.length_b   1.000
_cell.length_c   1.000
_cell.angle_alpha   90.00
_cell.angle_beta   90.00
_cell.angle_gamma   90.00
#
_symmetry.space_group_name_H-M   'P 1'
#
loop_
_entity.id
_entity.type
_entity.pdbx_description
1 polymer ?
#
loop_
_entity_poly.entity_id
_entity_poly.type
_entity_poly.pdbx_seq_one_letter_code
_entity_poly.pdbx_strand_id
1 'polypeptide(L)'
;MKTVAMAAAGLSLLATPVPARENPDAFFDSRVKPHLAAYTSCARQHLVQSARKDPANSFDRIEESLRPACGANIDRARAALFEAGLSRSHANRVIRTAYDALQPELRSLYEKTAASERERRLPARGEALRQESKDANVAERQQVLEVEKEREKLLKEAASQHDECISAQMKEIVPFSNENAETLAQVIIGKCEQAEKRSISLGVAFYGASQPDMSKGVKDAIEERKKRIVSDIVTFRAHAAKELMNQKGAPEERKSGNGI
;
A
#
# COMPACT_ATOMS: atom_id res chain seq x y z
N MET A 1 23.87 103.67 37.51
CA MET A 1 25.15 103.01 37.15
C MET A 1 25.13 101.61 37.74
N LYS A 2 25.01 100.57 36.90
CA LYS A 2 24.98 99.16 37.31
C LYS A 2 26.19 98.46 36.71
N THR A 3 27.10 98.03 37.57
CA THR A 3 28.28 97.21 37.24
C THR A 3 27.85 95.76 37.04
N VAL A 4 28.22 95.17 35.89
CA VAL A 4 28.00 93.76 35.54
C VAL A 4 29.31 93.02 35.84
N ALA A 5 29.25 91.99 36.69
CA ALA A 5 30.36 91.10 36.98
C ALA A 5 30.31 89.89 36.03
N MET A 6 31.34 89.72 35.20
CA MET A 6 31.59 88.52 34.41
C MET A 6 32.27 87.46 35.27
N ALA A 7 31.62 86.31 35.45
CA ALA A 7 32.22 85.13 36.06
C ALA A 7 32.89 84.27 34.97
N ALA A 8 34.21 84.16 35.02
CA ALA A 8 34.98 83.24 34.20
C ALA A 8 34.88 81.82 34.78
N ALA A 9 34.14 80.94 34.11
CA ALA A 9 34.13 79.50 34.42
C ALA A 9 35.37 78.86 33.80
N GLY A 10 36.34 78.47 34.64
CA GLY A 10 37.50 77.70 34.24
C GLY A 10 37.10 76.28 33.83
N LEU A 11 37.28 75.96 32.54
CA LEU A 11 37.24 74.59 32.04
C LEU A 11 38.51 73.85 32.52
N SER A 12 38.38 73.04 33.57
CA SER A 12 39.37 72.00 33.89
C SER A 12 39.17 70.81 32.94
N LEU A 13 40.00 70.72 31.90
CA LEU A 13 40.16 69.50 31.10
C LEU A 13 40.81 68.41 31.98
N LEU A 14 39.98 67.56 32.58
CA LEU A 14 40.45 66.29 33.12
C LEU A 14 40.85 65.39 31.94
N ALA A 15 42.15 65.24 31.73
CA ALA A 15 42.69 64.25 30.81
C ALA A 15 42.29 62.86 31.30
N THR A 16 41.25 62.27 30.71
CA THR A 16 40.90 60.88 30.94
C THR A 16 42.07 60.03 30.46
N PRO A 17 42.65 59.15 31.30
CA PRO A 17 43.74 58.29 30.89
C PRO A 17 43.28 57.44 29.71
N VAL A 18 44.00 57.52 28.59
CA VAL A 18 43.79 56.62 27.45
C VAL A 18 44.02 55.21 27.98
N PRO A 19 43.02 54.31 27.96
CA PRO A 19 43.21 52.96 28.44
C PRO A 19 44.38 52.35 27.65
N ALA A 20 45.32 51.74 28.37
CA ALA A 20 46.43 51.02 27.76
C ALA A 20 45.84 50.05 26.73
N ARG A 21 46.27 50.17 25.47
CA ARG A 21 45.84 49.26 24.40
C ARG A 21 46.13 47.83 24.86
N GLU A 22 45.08 47.10 25.23
CA GLU A 22 45.18 45.67 25.47
C GLU A 22 45.80 45.00 24.25
N ASN A 23 46.64 44.00 24.49
CA ASN A 23 47.24 43.21 23.43
C ASN A 23 46.10 42.62 22.57
N PRO A 24 46.04 42.89 21.26
CA PRO A 24 44.95 42.43 20.40
C PRO A 24 44.73 40.91 20.44
N ASP A 25 45.80 40.14 20.66
CA ASP A 25 45.72 38.68 20.79
C ASP A 25 45.00 38.27 22.09
N ALA A 26 45.29 38.96 23.20
CA ALA A 26 44.65 38.71 24.48
C ALA A 26 43.14 39.05 24.46
N PHE A 27 42.76 40.12 23.74
CA PHE A 27 41.35 40.44 23.52
C PHE A 27 40.65 39.33 22.72
N PHE A 28 41.26 38.91 21.60
CA PHE A 28 40.67 37.89 20.73
C PHE A 28 40.45 36.57 21.46
N ASP A 29 41.47 36.11 22.20
CA ASP A 29 41.42 34.86 22.95
C ASP A 29 40.38 34.90 24.08
N SER A 30 40.18 36.05 24.73
CA SER A 30 39.25 36.17 25.86
C SER A 30 37.80 36.47 25.45
N ARG A 31 37.59 37.24 24.38
CA ARG A 31 36.25 37.74 24.00
C ARG A 31 35.66 37.06 22.77
N VAL A 32 36.46 36.67 21.78
CA VAL A 32 35.95 36.16 20.49
C VAL A 32 35.99 34.63 20.45
N LYS A 33 37.12 34.04 20.85
CA LYS A 33 37.37 32.60 20.82
C LYS A 33 36.35 31.76 21.60
N PRO A 34 35.87 32.17 22.80
CA PRO A 34 34.85 31.39 23.52
C PRO A 34 33.53 31.28 22.74
N HIS A 35 33.14 32.33 22.02
CA HIS A 35 31.93 32.33 21.21
C HIS A 35 32.08 31.45 19.96
N LEU A 36 33.25 31.46 19.31
CA LEU A 36 33.54 30.55 18.21
C LEU A 36 33.57 29.08 18.69
N ALA A 37 34.15 28.82 19.86
CA ALA A 37 34.14 27.48 20.46
C ALA A 37 32.72 27.00 20.80
N ALA A 38 31.88 27.89 21.34
CA ALA A 38 30.47 27.62 21.62
C ALA A 38 29.68 27.32 20.33
N TYR A 39 29.94 28.07 19.26
CA TYR A 39 29.39 27.78 17.94
C TYR A 39 29.78 26.38 17.46
N THR A 40 31.07 26.03 17.50
CA THR A 40 31.57 24.72 17.08
C THR A 40 30.93 23.58 17.88
N SER A 41 30.79 23.75 19.20
CA SER A 41 30.14 22.76 20.06
C SER A 41 28.66 22.55 19.68
N CYS A 42 27.91 23.64 19.51
CA CYS A 42 26.53 23.61 19.06
C CYS A 42 26.39 22.93 17.68
N ALA A 43 27.22 23.33 16.71
CA ALA A 43 27.18 22.81 15.35
C ALA A 43 27.45 21.29 15.33
N ARG A 44 28.43 20.80 16.08
CA ARG A 44 28.72 19.36 16.20
C ARG A 44 27.52 18.59 16.76
N GLN A 45 26.90 19.08 17.82
CA GLN A 45 25.73 18.43 18.42
C GLN A 45 24.55 18.38 17.44
N HIS A 46 24.27 19.50 16.79
CA HIS A 46 23.18 19.61 15.80
C HIS A 46 23.38 18.68 14.61
N LEU A 47 24.62 18.58 14.09
CA LEU A 47 24.96 17.69 12.99
C LEU A 47 24.80 16.22 13.37
N VAL A 48 25.25 15.82 14.57
CA VAL A 48 25.07 14.44 15.07
C VAL A 48 23.59 14.10 15.23
N GLN A 49 22.79 15.01 15.79
CA GLN A 49 21.35 14.80 15.94
C GLN A 49 20.64 14.71 14.57
N SER A 50 21.01 15.58 13.63
CA SER A 50 20.44 15.59 12.27
C SER A 50 20.78 14.30 11.51
N ALA A 51 22.03 13.85 11.59
CA ALA A 51 22.48 12.58 11.01
C ALA A 51 21.74 11.38 11.61
N ARG A 52 21.49 11.38 12.92
CA ARG A 52 20.68 10.34 13.60
C ARG A 52 19.23 10.36 13.20
N LYS A 53 18.64 11.53 13.00
CA LYS A 53 17.24 11.67 12.60
C LYS A 53 17.01 11.20 11.17
N ASP A 54 17.79 11.73 10.24
CA ASP A 54 17.69 11.43 8.82
C ASP A 54 19.08 11.39 8.15
N PRO A 55 19.71 10.20 8.12
CA PRO A 55 21.06 10.05 7.58
C PRO A 55 21.12 10.10 6.05
N ALA A 56 19.98 10.24 5.36
CA ALA A 56 19.91 10.36 3.90
C ALA A 56 20.09 11.80 3.42
N ASN A 57 19.97 12.81 4.31
CA ASN A 57 20.19 14.21 3.94
C ASN A 57 21.67 14.49 3.61
N SER A 58 21.90 15.43 2.70
CA SER A 58 23.24 15.95 2.40
C SER A 58 23.72 16.93 3.47
N PHE A 59 25.04 17.04 3.62
CA PHE A 59 25.63 18.01 4.55
C PHE A 59 25.21 19.45 4.21
N ASP A 60 25.22 19.84 2.93
CA ASP A 60 24.91 21.21 2.51
C ASP A 60 23.50 21.65 2.95
N ARG A 61 22.52 20.72 2.91
CA ARG A 61 21.15 20.98 3.39
C ARG A 61 21.09 21.17 4.91
N ILE A 62 21.89 20.41 5.66
CA ILE A 62 21.95 20.54 7.12
C ILE A 62 22.76 21.79 7.52
N GLU A 63 23.75 22.18 6.73
CA GLU A 63 24.54 23.39 6.95
C GLU A 63 23.68 24.65 6.98
N GLU A 64 22.67 24.75 6.11
CA GLU A 64 21.68 25.84 6.13
C GLU A 64 20.92 25.95 7.47
N SER A 65 20.70 24.82 8.15
CA SER A 65 20.01 24.77 9.44
C SER A 65 20.91 25.16 10.63
N LEU A 66 22.24 25.24 10.45
CA LEU A 66 23.14 25.68 11.50
C LEU A 66 22.96 27.15 11.85
N ARG A 67 22.55 27.98 10.88
CA ARG A 67 22.33 29.41 11.12
C ARG A 67 21.22 29.67 12.15
N PRO A 68 19.99 29.16 12.00
CA PRO A 68 18.97 29.33 13.02
C PRO A 68 19.30 28.60 14.34
N ALA A 69 19.99 27.46 14.29
CA ALA A 69 20.29 26.66 15.49
C ALA A 69 21.43 27.24 16.35
N CYS A 70 22.51 27.71 15.72
CA CYS A 70 23.77 28.07 16.38
C CYS A 70 24.24 29.51 16.08
N GLY A 71 23.54 30.24 15.21
CA GLY A 71 23.97 31.57 14.72
C GLY A 71 24.14 32.64 15.81
N ALA A 72 23.41 32.52 16.93
CA ALA A 72 23.54 33.47 18.05
C ALA A 72 24.97 33.56 18.62
N ASN A 73 25.75 32.47 18.59
CA ASN A 73 27.15 32.50 19.02
C ASN A 73 28.04 33.31 18.07
N ILE A 74 27.73 33.29 16.78
CA ILE A 74 28.44 34.09 15.78
C ILE A 74 28.09 35.56 15.90
N ASP A 75 26.83 35.88 16.18
CA ASP A 75 26.41 37.26 16.41
C ASP A 75 27.11 37.86 17.63
N ARG A 76 27.30 37.07 18.70
CA ARG A 76 28.12 37.47 19.88
C ARG A 76 29.60 37.65 19.52
N ALA A 77 30.19 36.73 18.76
CA ALA A 77 31.56 36.86 18.28
C ALA A 77 31.74 38.13 17.44
N ARG A 78 30.77 38.44 16.56
CA ARG A 78 30.76 39.66 15.74
C ARG A 78 30.63 40.92 16.59
N ALA A 79 29.76 40.92 17.60
CA ALA A 79 29.62 42.03 18.53
C ALA A 79 30.93 42.31 19.28
N ALA A 80 31.60 41.27 19.80
CA ALA A 80 32.91 41.41 20.44
C ALA A 80 33.98 42.00 19.50
N LEU A 81 33.99 41.61 18.22
CA LEU A 81 34.89 42.20 17.22
C LEU A 81 34.59 43.70 16.99
N PHE A 82 33.32 44.10 17.04
CA PHE A 82 32.93 45.52 16.94
C PHE A 82 33.33 46.32 18.17
N GLU A 83 33.23 45.74 19.36
CA GLU A 83 33.72 46.35 20.60
C GLU A 83 35.24 46.59 20.56
N ALA A 84 35.99 45.72 19.89
CA ALA A 84 37.42 45.93 19.60
C ALA A 84 37.72 46.98 18.51
N GLY A 85 36.69 47.62 17.94
CA GLY A 85 36.83 48.65 16.92
C GLY A 85 37.06 48.11 15.50
N LEU A 86 36.85 46.82 15.24
CA LEU A 86 36.91 46.30 13.87
C LEU A 86 35.71 46.79 13.05
N SER A 87 35.97 47.12 11.79
CA SER A 87 34.91 47.42 10.83
C SER A 87 34.03 46.19 10.55
N ARG A 88 32.82 46.43 10.05
CA ARG A 88 31.90 45.37 9.60
C ARG A 88 32.54 44.41 8.61
N SER A 89 33.29 44.93 7.64
CA SER A 89 33.97 44.12 6.63
C SER A 89 35.09 43.25 7.23
N HIS A 90 35.88 43.79 8.17
CA HIS A 90 36.93 43.02 8.85
C HIS A 90 36.35 41.95 9.77
N ALA A 91 35.35 42.26 10.59
CA ALA A 91 34.71 41.27 11.45
C ALA A 91 34.10 40.12 10.64
N ASN A 92 33.42 40.43 9.53
CA ASN A 92 32.86 39.40 8.65
C ASN A 92 33.94 38.54 7.99
N ARG A 93 35.09 39.12 7.63
CA ARG A 93 36.23 38.35 7.10
C ARG A 93 36.76 37.37 8.15
N VAL A 94 36.97 37.83 9.38
CA VAL A 94 37.43 36.98 10.50
C VAL A 94 36.47 35.81 10.75
N ILE A 95 35.18 36.11 10.84
CA ILE A 95 34.14 35.07 11.02
C ILE A 95 34.16 34.08 9.85
N ARG A 96 34.20 34.56 8.60
CA ARG A 96 34.23 33.69 7.42
C ARG A 96 35.46 32.78 7.41
N THR A 97 36.64 33.31 7.70
CA THR A 97 37.86 32.49 7.80
C THR A 97 37.75 31.42 8.89
N ALA A 98 37.14 31.73 10.03
CA ALA A 98 36.90 30.74 11.07
C ALA A 98 35.91 29.64 10.62
N TYR A 99 34.87 30.01 9.87
CA TYR A 99 33.94 29.06 9.27
C TYR A 99 34.60 28.13 8.25
N ASP A 100 35.35 28.71 7.30
CA ASP A 100 36.05 27.98 6.24
C ASP A 100 37.03 26.97 6.85
N ALA A 101 37.68 27.32 7.98
CA ALA A 101 38.57 26.41 8.70
C ALA A 101 37.84 25.26 9.41
N LEU A 102 36.61 25.48 9.91
CA LEU A 102 35.82 24.48 10.63
C LEU A 102 35.03 23.54 9.70
N GLN A 103 34.68 24.00 8.50
CA GLN A 103 33.78 23.30 7.59
C GLN A 103 34.21 21.85 7.27
N PRO A 104 35.49 21.54 6.97
CA PRO A 104 35.91 20.18 6.66
C PRO A 104 35.71 19.21 7.84
N GLU A 105 35.94 19.67 9.08
CA GLU A 105 35.77 18.86 10.28
C GLU A 105 34.28 18.57 10.53
N LEU A 106 33.43 19.60 10.42
CA LEU A 106 31.99 19.46 10.59
C LEU A 106 31.38 18.53 9.54
N ARG A 107 31.81 18.65 8.28
CA ARG A 107 31.40 17.76 7.19
C ARG A 107 31.79 16.31 7.48
N SER A 108 33.05 16.07 7.83
CA SER A 108 33.53 14.72 8.16
C SER A 108 32.78 14.10 9.34
N LEU A 109 32.47 14.88 10.38
CA LEU A 109 31.69 14.41 11.52
C LEU A 109 30.28 13.98 11.10
N TYR A 110 29.61 14.79 10.29
CA TYR A 110 28.26 14.50 9.80
C TYR A 110 28.26 13.23 8.94
N GLU A 111 29.16 13.13 7.97
CA GLU A 111 29.25 11.99 7.05
C GLU A 111 29.54 10.69 7.79
N LYS A 112 30.48 10.67 8.74
CA LYS A 112 30.77 9.49 9.58
C LYS A 112 29.55 9.06 10.40
N THR A 113 28.85 10.02 11.00
CA THR A 113 27.65 9.73 11.80
C THR A 113 26.52 9.21 10.91
N ALA A 114 26.28 9.85 9.77
CA ALA A 114 25.24 9.45 8.83
C ALA A 114 25.53 8.08 8.19
N ALA A 115 26.81 7.75 7.93
CA ALA A 115 27.20 6.43 7.45
C ALA A 115 26.95 5.35 8.51
N SER A 116 27.37 5.59 9.76
CA SER A 116 27.13 4.65 10.87
C SER A 116 25.64 4.42 11.13
N GLU A 117 24.82 5.46 11.07
CA GLU A 117 23.36 5.36 11.23
C GLU A 117 22.69 4.66 10.04
N ARG A 118 23.20 4.86 8.81
CA ARG A 118 22.77 4.06 7.65
C ARG A 118 23.05 2.59 7.86
N GLU A 119 24.25 2.23 8.28
CA GLU A 119 24.65 0.85 8.55
C GLU A 119 23.79 0.21 9.65
N ARG A 120 23.53 0.93 10.75
CA ARG A 120 22.63 0.48 11.83
C ARG A 120 21.19 0.24 11.37
N ARG A 121 20.70 1.00 10.38
CA ARG A 121 19.32 0.87 9.87
C ARG A 121 19.15 -0.22 8.79
N LEU A 122 20.24 -0.69 8.17
CA LEU A 122 20.20 -1.76 7.18
C LEU A 122 19.59 -3.09 7.70
N PRO A 123 19.98 -3.64 8.87
CA PRO A 123 19.40 -4.90 9.35
C PRO A 123 17.90 -4.79 9.64
N ALA A 124 17.44 -3.68 10.23
CA ALA A 124 16.02 -3.45 10.51
C ALA A 124 15.17 -3.34 9.24
N ARG A 125 15.73 -2.78 8.15
CA ARG A 125 15.02 -2.66 6.87
C ARG A 125 14.93 -4.00 6.13
N GLY A 126 15.93 -4.86 6.26
CA GLY A 126 15.92 -6.20 5.68
C GLY A 126 14.86 -7.13 6.29
N GLU A 127 14.58 -6.99 7.59
CA GLU A 127 13.54 -7.76 8.27
C GLU A 127 12.13 -7.26 7.93
N ALA A 128 11.90 -5.95 7.88
CA ALA A 128 10.61 -5.38 7.48
C ALA A 128 10.20 -5.82 6.06
N LEU A 129 11.11 -5.75 5.10
CA LEU A 129 10.86 -6.19 3.71
C LEU A 129 10.58 -7.70 3.59
N ARG A 130 11.15 -8.52 4.47
CA ARG A 130 10.86 -9.97 4.53
C ARG A 130 9.49 -10.27 5.12
N GLN A 131 8.99 -9.43 6.02
CA GLN A 131 7.65 -9.58 6.57
C GLN A 131 6.59 -9.18 5.54
N GLU A 132 6.77 -8.03 4.88
CA GLU A 132 5.87 -7.57 3.81
C GLU A 132 5.76 -8.57 2.66
N SER A 133 6.85 -9.23 2.27
CA SER A 133 6.80 -10.25 1.21
C SER A 133 6.05 -11.51 1.62
N LYS A 134 6.06 -11.89 2.91
CA LYS A 134 5.26 -13.02 3.42
C LYS A 134 3.78 -12.68 3.43
N ASP A 135 3.43 -11.49 3.87
CA ASP A 135 2.03 -11.06 3.96
C ASP A 135 1.42 -10.89 2.55
N ALA A 136 2.18 -10.35 1.60
CA ALA A 136 1.77 -10.27 0.19
C ALA A 136 1.52 -11.66 -0.42
N ASN A 137 2.40 -12.63 -0.16
CA ASN A 137 2.23 -14.01 -0.64
C ASN A 137 1.01 -14.70 -0.04
N VAL A 138 0.62 -14.38 1.20
CA VAL A 138 -0.57 -14.94 1.84
C VAL A 138 -1.85 -14.34 1.24
N ALA A 139 -1.87 -13.02 1.01
CA ALA A 139 -3.01 -12.34 0.39
C ALA A 139 -3.27 -12.82 -1.05
N GLU A 140 -2.20 -13.00 -1.84
CA GLU A 140 -2.32 -13.52 -3.22
C GLU A 140 -2.90 -14.93 -3.24
N ARG A 141 -2.44 -15.82 -2.34
CA ARG A 141 -3.00 -17.18 -2.22
C ARG A 141 -4.47 -17.18 -1.84
N GLN A 142 -4.90 -16.28 -0.96
CA GLN A 142 -6.31 -16.16 -0.59
C GLN A 142 -7.18 -15.71 -1.76
N GLN A 143 -6.72 -14.74 -2.55
CA GLN A 143 -7.44 -14.30 -3.75
C GLN A 143 -7.59 -15.41 -4.79
N VAL A 144 -6.54 -16.20 -5.03
CA VAL A 144 -6.62 -17.34 -5.95
C VAL A 144 -7.67 -18.35 -5.48
N LEU A 145 -7.72 -18.65 -4.18
CA LEU A 145 -8.71 -19.57 -3.61
C LEU A 145 -10.15 -19.04 -3.70
N GLU A 146 -10.35 -17.73 -3.54
CA GLU A 146 -11.68 -17.12 -3.71
C GLU A 146 -12.15 -17.18 -5.16
N VAL A 147 -11.27 -16.87 -6.12
CA VAL A 147 -11.57 -16.97 -7.55
C VAL A 147 -11.88 -18.42 -7.96
N GLU A 148 -11.13 -19.40 -7.45
CA GLU A 148 -11.40 -20.82 -7.71
C GLU A 148 -12.76 -21.27 -7.17
N LYS A 149 -13.14 -20.84 -5.96
CA LYS A 149 -14.47 -21.12 -5.39
C LYS A 149 -15.60 -20.53 -6.21
N GLU A 150 -15.44 -19.30 -6.70
CA GLU A 150 -16.44 -18.67 -7.56
C GLU A 150 -16.57 -19.38 -8.90
N ARG A 151 -15.45 -19.79 -9.51
CA ARG A 151 -15.46 -20.59 -10.74
C ARG A 151 -16.19 -21.91 -10.55
N GLU A 152 -15.90 -22.63 -9.46
CA GLU A 152 -16.58 -23.89 -9.14
C GLU A 152 -18.09 -23.69 -8.97
N LYS A 153 -18.50 -22.61 -8.29
CA LYS A 153 -19.91 -22.26 -8.11
C LYS A 153 -20.62 -22.04 -9.44
N LEU A 154 -20.02 -21.27 -10.36
CA LEU A 154 -20.61 -20.97 -11.66
C LEU A 154 -20.72 -22.21 -12.56
N LEU A 155 -19.74 -23.12 -12.49
CA LEU A 155 -19.79 -24.39 -13.20
C LEU A 155 -20.88 -25.31 -12.65
N LYS A 156 -21.03 -25.39 -11.33
CA LYS A 156 -22.12 -26.14 -10.69
C LYS A 156 -23.49 -25.59 -11.06
N GLU A 157 -23.64 -24.27 -11.10
CA GLU A 157 -24.89 -23.63 -11.50
C GLU A 157 -25.24 -23.96 -12.96
N ALA A 158 -24.27 -23.89 -13.88
CA ALA A 158 -24.48 -24.24 -15.28
C ALA A 158 -24.87 -25.72 -15.45
N ALA A 159 -24.24 -26.62 -14.68
CA ALA A 159 -24.59 -28.03 -14.66
C ALA A 159 -26.03 -28.26 -14.14
N SER A 160 -26.43 -27.58 -13.06
CA SER A 160 -27.80 -27.65 -12.50
C SER A 160 -28.84 -27.18 -13.52
N GLN A 161 -28.59 -26.07 -14.21
CA GLN A 161 -29.50 -25.56 -15.24
C GLN A 161 -29.69 -26.54 -16.39
N HIS A 162 -28.63 -27.27 -16.76
CA HIS A 162 -28.74 -28.31 -17.77
C HIS A 162 -29.61 -29.48 -17.27
N ASP A 163 -29.43 -29.92 -16.03
CA ASP A 163 -30.22 -30.99 -15.43
C ASP A 163 -31.70 -30.60 -15.25
N GLU A 164 -31.96 -29.37 -14.85
CA GLU A 164 -33.31 -28.80 -14.76
C GLU A 164 -34.00 -28.77 -16.13
N CYS A 165 -33.28 -28.34 -17.18
CA CYS A 165 -33.80 -28.37 -18.55
C CYS A 165 -34.17 -29.80 -18.98
N ILE A 166 -33.26 -30.76 -18.76
CA ILE A 166 -33.49 -32.17 -19.11
C ILE A 166 -34.73 -32.69 -18.39
N SER A 167 -34.84 -32.45 -17.08
CA SER A 167 -35.98 -32.91 -16.27
C SER A 167 -37.29 -32.29 -16.75
N ALA A 168 -37.29 -31.00 -17.07
CA ALA A 168 -38.46 -30.29 -17.59
C ALA A 168 -38.91 -30.87 -18.95
N GLN A 169 -37.97 -31.04 -19.90
CA GLN A 169 -38.27 -31.59 -21.22
C GLN A 169 -38.69 -33.06 -21.16
N MET A 170 -38.13 -33.83 -20.23
CA MET A 170 -38.55 -35.22 -20.01
C MET A 170 -40.02 -35.29 -19.56
N LYS A 171 -40.43 -34.46 -18.59
CA LYS A 171 -41.82 -34.38 -18.12
C LYS A 171 -42.78 -33.90 -19.20
N GLU A 172 -42.32 -33.02 -20.08
CA GLU A 172 -43.12 -32.46 -21.17
C GLU A 172 -43.35 -33.47 -22.31
N ILE A 173 -42.30 -34.19 -22.73
CA ILE A 173 -42.33 -34.96 -23.99
C ILE A 173 -42.68 -36.43 -23.77
N VAL A 174 -42.14 -37.05 -22.71
CA VAL A 174 -42.22 -38.51 -22.51
C VAL A 174 -43.66 -39.03 -22.37
N PRO A 175 -44.58 -38.38 -21.63
CA PRO A 175 -45.93 -38.90 -21.44
C PRO A 175 -46.74 -39.04 -22.74
N PHE A 176 -46.44 -38.22 -23.75
CA PHE A 176 -47.28 -38.08 -24.95
C PHE A 176 -46.65 -38.69 -26.21
N SER A 177 -45.42 -39.18 -26.12
CA SER A 177 -44.70 -39.72 -27.26
C SER A 177 -44.70 -41.25 -27.26
N ASN A 178 -44.81 -41.85 -28.45
CA ASN A 178 -44.65 -43.29 -28.70
C ASN A 178 -43.26 -43.65 -29.25
N GLU A 179 -42.37 -42.67 -29.39
CA GLU A 179 -41.01 -42.88 -29.90
C GLU A 179 -40.19 -43.77 -28.95
N ASN A 180 -39.13 -44.39 -29.47
CA ASN A 180 -38.21 -45.15 -28.64
C ASN A 180 -37.46 -44.21 -27.65
N ALA A 181 -36.97 -44.77 -26.55
CA ALA A 181 -36.34 -43.99 -25.47
C ALA A 181 -35.04 -43.30 -25.92
N GLU A 182 -34.29 -43.87 -26.86
CA GLU A 182 -33.05 -43.29 -27.38
C GLU A 182 -33.31 -42.04 -28.23
N THR A 183 -34.31 -42.10 -29.11
CA THR A 183 -34.78 -40.97 -29.92
C THR A 183 -35.29 -39.85 -29.00
N LEU A 184 -36.05 -40.18 -27.97
CA LEU A 184 -36.52 -39.21 -26.99
C LEU A 184 -35.38 -38.57 -26.19
N ALA A 185 -34.41 -39.36 -25.73
CA ALA A 185 -33.24 -38.83 -25.05
C ALA A 185 -32.47 -37.84 -25.95
N GLN A 186 -32.31 -38.16 -27.24
CA GLN A 186 -31.67 -37.27 -28.20
C GLN A 186 -32.45 -35.98 -28.43
N VAL A 187 -33.79 -36.04 -28.53
CA VAL A 187 -34.64 -34.86 -28.66
C VAL A 187 -34.57 -33.97 -27.41
N ILE A 188 -34.62 -34.58 -26.22
CA ILE A 188 -34.50 -33.87 -24.93
C ILE A 188 -33.15 -33.14 -24.83
N ILE A 189 -32.05 -33.84 -25.11
CA ILE A 189 -30.70 -33.25 -25.11
C ILE A 189 -30.63 -32.11 -26.13
N GLY A 190 -31.13 -32.32 -27.35
CA GLY A 190 -31.13 -31.31 -28.40
C GLY A 190 -31.89 -30.04 -28.02
N LYS A 191 -33.02 -30.17 -27.30
CA LYS A 191 -33.74 -29.00 -26.76
C LYS A 191 -33.00 -28.28 -25.64
N CYS A 192 -32.06 -28.95 -24.97
CA CYS A 192 -31.23 -28.40 -23.91
C CYS A 192 -29.83 -27.93 -24.37
N GLU A 193 -29.59 -27.85 -25.69
CA GLU A 193 -28.30 -27.45 -26.27
C GLU A 193 -27.83 -26.05 -25.81
N GLN A 194 -28.75 -25.14 -25.46
CA GLN A 194 -28.35 -23.83 -24.92
C GLN A 194 -27.63 -23.93 -23.57
N ALA A 195 -28.07 -24.84 -22.68
CA ALA A 195 -27.42 -25.08 -21.40
C ALA A 195 -26.05 -25.77 -21.58
N GLU A 196 -25.94 -26.64 -22.59
CA GLU A 196 -24.66 -27.21 -23.04
C GLU A 196 -23.69 -26.11 -23.53
N LYS A 197 -24.14 -25.23 -24.43
CA LYS A 197 -23.34 -24.10 -24.95
C LYS A 197 -22.85 -23.19 -23.83
N ARG A 198 -23.69 -22.93 -22.82
CA ARG A 198 -23.32 -22.15 -21.62
C ARG A 198 -22.19 -22.83 -20.85
N SER A 199 -22.28 -24.15 -20.65
CA SER A 199 -21.25 -24.93 -19.94
C SER A 199 -19.91 -24.92 -20.69
N ILE A 200 -19.94 -25.06 -22.01
CA ILE A 200 -18.74 -24.96 -22.87
C ILE A 200 -18.14 -23.55 -22.77
N SER A 201 -18.96 -22.51 -22.90
CA SER A 201 -18.49 -21.12 -22.84
C SER A 201 -17.84 -20.77 -21.51
N LEU A 202 -18.41 -21.22 -20.39
CA LEU A 202 -17.83 -21.02 -19.06
C LEU A 202 -16.51 -21.79 -18.89
N GLY A 203 -16.43 -23.02 -19.41
CA GLY A 203 -15.19 -23.79 -19.37
C GLY A 203 -14.05 -23.14 -20.16
N VAL A 204 -14.33 -22.61 -21.35
CA VAL A 204 -13.36 -21.82 -22.14
C VAL A 204 -12.94 -20.57 -21.37
N ALA A 205 -13.89 -19.83 -20.80
CA ALA A 205 -13.61 -18.59 -20.09
C ALA A 205 -12.77 -18.81 -18.81
N PHE A 206 -13.00 -19.89 -18.06
CA PHE A 206 -12.32 -20.13 -16.78
C PHE A 206 -10.99 -20.86 -16.91
N TYR A 207 -10.87 -21.77 -17.87
CA TYR A 207 -9.69 -22.63 -18.00
C TYR A 207 -8.81 -22.30 -19.19
N GLY A 208 -9.22 -21.36 -20.06
CA GLY A 208 -8.47 -21.02 -21.27
C GLY A 208 -8.34 -22.18 -22.26
N ALA A 209 -9.13 -23.24 -22.07
CA ALA A 209 -9.16 -24.39 -22.96
C ALA A 209 -9.77 -23.98 -24.31
N SER A 210 -9.35 -24.65 -25.38
CA SER A 210 -9.92 -24.41 -26.69
C SER A 210 -11.40 -24.81 -26.71
N GLN A 211 -12.22 -24.08 -27.47
CA GLN A 211 -13.64 -24.45 -27.64
C GLN A 211 -13.82 -25.89 -28.17
N PRO A 212 -13.01 -26.40 -29.11
CA PRO A 212 -13.05 -27.80 -29.50
C PRO A 212 -12.81 -28.79 -28.36
N ASP A 213 -11.81 -28.55 -27.51
CA ASP A 213 -11.48 -29.45 -26.40
C ASP A 213 -12.59 -29.47 -25.35
N MET A 214 -13.13 -28.29 -25.00
CA MET A 214 -14.26 -28.18 -24.10
C MET A 214 -15.53 -28.81 -24.68
N SER A 215 -15.81 -28.58 -25.97
CA SER A 215 -16.96 -29.20 -26.64
C SER A 215 -16.85 -30.70 -26.65
N LYS A 216 -15.66 -31.26 -26.89
CA LYS A 216 -15.43 -32.70 -26.84
C LYS A 216 -15.69 -33.25 -25.43
N GLY A 217 -15.11 -32.65 -24.39
CA GLY A 217 -15.30 -33.12 -23.02
C GLY A 217 -16.77 -33.05 -22.56
N VAL A 218 -17.48 -31.99 -22.94
CA VAL A 218 -18.91 -31.85 -22.63
C VAL A 218 -19.74 -32.87 -23.41
N LYS A 219 -19.44 -33.12 -24.70
CA LYS A 219 -20.12 -34.16 -25.49
C LYS A 219 -19.92 -35.56 -24.90
N ASP A 220 -18.71 -35.91 -24.48
CA ASP A 220 -18.43 -37.20 -23.86
C ASP A 220 -19.26 -37.38 -22.56
N ALA A 221 -19.36 -36.32 -21.75
CA ALA A 221 -20.20 -36.32 -20.55
C ALA A 221 -21.71 -36.40 -20.88
N ILE A 222 -22.15 -35.79 -21.97
CA ILE A 222 -23.54 -35.84 -22.45
C ILE A 222 -23.90 -37.22 -22.98
N GLU A 223 -23.02 -37.89 -23.72
CA GLU A 223 -23.26 -39.27 -24.17
C GLU A 223 -23.39 -40.24 -23.00
N GLU A 224 -22.59 -40.05 -21.94
CA GLU A 224 -22.75 -40.84 -20.72
C GLU A 224 -24.04 -40.50 -19.96
N ARG A 225 -24.46 -39.22 -19.99
CA ARG A 225 -25.74 -38.78 -19.43
C ARG A 225 -26.94 -39.29 -20.25
N LYS A 226 -26.82 -39.43 -21.58
CA LYS A 226 -27.86 -39.96 -22.46
C LYS A 226 -28.29 -41.35 -22.04
N LYS A 227 -27.36 -42.23 -21.67
CA LYS A 227 -27.67 -43.57 -21.13
C LYS A 227 -28.55 -43.50 -19.88
N ARG A 228 -28.29 -42.55 -18.99
CA ARG A 228 -29.10 -42.31 -17.79
C ARG A 228 -30.49 -41.81 -18.14
N ILE A 229 -30.60 -40.83 -19.05
CA ILE A 229 -31.88 -40.31 -19.53
C ILE A 229 -32.73 -41.43 -20.17
N VAL A 230 -32.13 -42.30 -20.97
CA VAL A 230 -32.84 -43.46 -21.56
C VAL A 230 -33.42 -44.35 -20.45
N SER A 231 -32.64 -44.64 -19.40
CA SER A 231 -33.11 -45.41 -18.25
C SER A 231 -34.26 -44.70 -17.51
N ASP A 232 -34.15 -43.38 -17.32
CA ASP A 232 -35.17 -42.57 -16.66
C ASP A 232 -36.47 -42.53 -17.47
N ILE A 233 -36.40 -42.42 -18.81
CA ILE A 233 -37.56 -42.46 -19.70
C ILE A 233 -38.30 -43.80 -19.59
N VAL A 234 -37.56 -44.92 -19.61
CA VAL A 234 -38.15 -46.26 -19.47
C VAL A 234 -38.83 -46.40 -18.11
N THR A 235 -38.15 -45.96 -17.05
CA THR A 235 -38.69 -45.99 -15.68
C THR A 235 -39.95 -45.13 -15.55
N PHE A 236 -39.92 -43.92 -16.11
CA PHE A 236 -41.03 -42.98 -16.09
C PHE A 236 -42.26 -43.56 -16.81
N ARG A 237 -42.08 -44.13 -18.00
CA ARG A 237 -43.16 -44.78 -18.75
C ARG A 237 -43.75 -45.99 -18.01
N ALA A 238 -42.90 -46.80 -17.39
CA ALA A 238 -43.36 -47.93 -16.57
C ALA A 238 -44.21 -47.46 -15.37
N HIS A 239 -43.80 -46.37 -14.71
CA HIS A 239 -44.55 -45.76 -13.62
C HIS A 239 -45.90 -45.22 -14.08
N ALA A 240 -45.91 -44.45 -15.19
CA ALA A 240 -47.13 -43.89 -15.76
C ALA A 240 -48.12 -44.99 -16.20
N ALA A 241 -47.64 -46.08 -16.80
CA ALA A 241 -48.47 -47.22 -17.18
C ALA A 241 -49.11 -47.89 -15.94
N LYS A 242 -48.33 -48.07 -14.87
CA LYS A 242 -48.82 -48.63 -13.60
C LYS A 242 -49.90 -47.74 -12.96
N GLU A 243 -49.71 -46.43 -12.96
CA GLU A 243 -50.71 -45.48 -12.44
C GLU A 243 -52.00 -45.51 -13.25
N LEU A 244 -51.92 -45.58 -14.59
CA LEU A 244 -53.10 -45.70 -15.46
C LEU A 244 -53.87 -47.00 -15.22
N MET A 245 -53.17 -48.11 -14.97
CA MET A 245 -53.80 -49.39 -14.60
C MET A 245 -54.50 -49.31 -13.25
N ASN A 246 -53.89 -48.65 -12.26
CA ASN A 246 -54.49 -48.47 -10.94
C ASN A 246 -55.74 -47.56 -10.98
N GLN A 247 -55.77 -46.54 -11.84
CA GLN A 247 -56.94 -45.67 -12.02
C GLN A 247 -58.11 -46.39 -12.69
N LYS A 248 -57.85 -47.30 -13.64
CA LYS A 248 -58.90 -48.11 -14.29
C LYS A 248 -59.45 -49.23 -13.40
N GLY A 249 -58.76 -49.56 -12.30
CA GLY A 249 -59.10 -50.64 -11.38
C GLY A 249 -59.91 -50.22 -10.14
N ALA A 250 -60.24 -48.94 -9.95
CA ALA A 250 -61.14 -48.52 -8.88
C ALA A 250 -62.59 -48.79 -9.31
N PRO A 251 -63.28 -49.81 -8.76
CA PRO A 251 -64.67 -50.07 -9.11
C PRO A 251 -65.51 -48.87 -8.66
N GLU A 252 -66.33 -48.32 -9.57
CA GLU A 252 -67.45 -47.47 -9.18
C GLU A 252 -68.34 -48.28 -8.23
N GLU A 253 -68.16 -48.10 -6.93
CA GLU A 253 -69.09 -48.57 -5.90
C GLU A 253 -70.37 -47.72 -6.04
N ARG A 254 -71.15 -48.01 -7.09
CA ARG A 254 -72.50 -47.46 -7.25
C ARG A 254 -73.33 -48.01 -6.11
N LYS A 255 -73.44 -47.23 -5.03
CA LYS A 255 -74.48 -47.37 -4.03
C LYS A 255 -75.84 -47.23 -4.72
N SER A 256 -76.37 -48.37 -5.19
CA SER A 256 -77.78 -48.54 -5.51
C SER A 256 -78.55 -48.48 -4.20
N GLY A 257 -78.77 -47.26 -3.72
CA GLY A 257 -79.70 -46.97 -2.64
C GLY A 257 -81.12 -47.04 -3.18
N ASN A 258 -81.69 -48.24 -3.17
CA ASN A 258 -83.13 -48.43 -3.33
C ASN A 258 -83.79 -47.97 -2.03
N GLY A 259 -84.47 -46.83 -2.05
CA GLY A 259 -85.17 -46.25 -0.92
C GLY A 259 -86.56 -45.77 -1.31
N ILE A 260 -87.50 -46.73 -1.28
CA ILE A 260 -88.96 -46.64 -1.09
C ILE A 260 -89.75 -45.79 -2.09
#